data_AF-A0A6S6LW89-F1
#
_entry.id   AF-A0A6S6LW89-F1
#
_cell.length_a   1.000
_cell.length_b   1.000
_cell.length_c   1.000
_cell.angle_alpha   90.00
_cell.angle_beta   90.00
_cell.angle_gamma   90.00
#
_symmetry.space_group_name_H-M   'P 1'
#
loop_
_entity.id
_entity.type
_entity.pdbx_description
1 polymer ?
#
loop_
_entity_poly.entity_id
_entity_poly.type
_entity_poly.pdbx_seq_one_letter_code
_entity_poly.pdbx_strand_id
1 'polypeptide(L)'
;MKLITEEMLARAYYRVKPLMSRRLQIIVRSMVARRKRALYGATWPIDPDAGGTPAGFSGWPGGNRFSVVLTHDVDTARGVERCEQLMALEQEMGFRSSFNFVAHDYNVPPELRRKLVEQGFEVGVHGLEHNRKLYESPATFAKHAALINGYLKEWGAVGFRSPCVYHNFEWLHQLDIAYEASAFDTDPFEPQSDGLRTIFPVHQTAVPGREYVVLPYTLPQDFTMFILFREKGIDIWKEKLRWIAEHGGMALLITHPDYMSFNGCRQFDEYPCELYRELLEHIRTEYQGEYCHFLPYEIASFWTERVAFR
;
A
#
# COMPACT_ATOMS: atom_id res chain seq x y z
N MET A 1 28.96 9.21 27.11
CA MET A 1 28.72 9.02 25.66
C MET A 1 27.20 9.04 25.45
N LYS A 2 26.63 10.13 24.92
CA LYS A 2 25.16 10.18 24.69
C LYS A 2 24.83 9.16 23.59
N LEU A 3 23.96 8.19 23.90
CA LEU A 3 23.44 7.22 22.94
C LEU A 3 22.82 8.01 21.77
N ILE A 4 23.29 7.75 20.55
CA ILE A 4 22.71 8.33 19.34
C ILE A 4 21.30 7.75 19.20
N THR A 5 20.27 8.60 19.18
CA THR A 5 18.87 8.15 19.04
C THR A 5 18.56 7.75 17.60
N GLU A 6 17.54 6.91 17.40
CA GLU A 6 17.12 6.49 16.05
C GLU A 6 16.74 7.69 15.17
N GLU A 7 16.11 8.72 15.73
CA GLU A 7 15.84 9.98 15.05
C GLU A 7 17.12 10.69 14.56
N MET A 8 18.19 10.71 15.37
CA MET A 8 19.45 11.32 14.97
C MET A 8 20.10 10.58 13.81
N LEU A 9 20.06 9.24 13.83
CA LEU A 9 20.53 8.40 12.72
C LEU A 9 19.70 8.59 11.46
N ALA A 10 18.37 8.65 11.59
CA ALA A 10 17.46 8.91 10.47
C ALA A 10 17.73 10.28 9.83
N ARG A 11 17.85 11.35 10.64
CA ARG A 11 18.16 12.70 10.14
C ARG A 11 19.52 12.75 9.44
N ALA A 12 20.54 12.07 9.97
CA ALA A 12 21.85 11.98 9.33
C ALA A 12 21.77 11.23 8.00
N TYR A 13 21.06 10.09 7.96
CA TYR A 13 20.84 9.32 6.74
C TYR A 13 20.18 10.16 5.65
N TYR A 14 19.09 10.88 5.95
CA TYR A 14 18.39 11.68 4.94
C TYR A 14 19.19 12.88 4.42
N ARG A 15 20.19 13.38 5.18
CA ARG A 15 21.13 14.40 4.69
C ARG A 15 22.16 13.84 3.72
N VAL A 16 22.62 12.61 3.92
CA VAL A 16 23.65 11.97 3.09
C VAL A 16 23.05 11.18 1.93
N LYS A 17 21.79 10.75 2.04
CA LYS A 17 21.05 9.97 1.02
C LYS A 17 21.23 10.47 -0.42
N PRO A 18 21.16 11.77 -0.73
CA PRO A 18 21.33 12.26 -2.11
C PRO A 18 22.72 11.97 -2.71
N LEU A 19 23.74 11.78 -1.87
CA LEU A 19 25.12 11.48 -2.28
C LEU A 19 25.39 9.98 -2.40
N MET A 20 24.46 9.14 -1.93
CA MET A 20 24.62 7.68 -1.93
C MET A 20 24.05 7.08 -3.20
N SER A 21 24.81 6.17 -3.84
CA SER A 21 24.27 5.34 -4.92
C SER A 21 23.07 4.52 -4.43
N ARG A 22 22.12 4.20 -5.33
CA ARG A 22 20.94 3.38 -4.99
C ARG A 22 21.32 2.05 -4.33
N ARG A 23 22.40 1.41 -4.81
CA ARG A 23 22.95 0.18 -4.21
C ARG A 23 23.33 0.40 -2.74
N LEU A 24 24.07 1.46 -2.44
CA LEU A 24 24.48 1.76 -1.07
C LEU A 24 23.28 2.12 -0.18
N GLN A 25 22.30 2.85 -0.71
CA GLN A 25 21.06 3.14 0.01
C GLN A 25 20.32 1.85 0.40
N ILE A 26 20.17 0.90 -0.53
CA ILE A 26 19.52 -0.38 -0.25
C ILE A 26 20.33 -1.18 0.77
N ILE A 27 21.67 -1.26 0.64
CA ILE A 27 22.51 -2.00 1.61
C ILE A 27 22.31 -1.47 3.03
N VAL A 28 22.35 -0.15 3.22
CA VAL A 28 22.15 0.47 4.54
C VAL A 28 20.73 0.21 5.06
N ARG A 29 19.71 0.39 4.20
CA ARG A 29 18.31 0.11 4.57
C ARG A 29 18.11 -1.37 4.94
N SER A 30 18.71 -2.29 4.21
CA SER A 30 18.65 -3.74 4.51
C SER A 30 19.26 -4.07 5.87
N MET A 31 20.38 -3.43 6.24
CA MET A 31 20.99 -3.64 7.58
C MET A 31 20.06 -3.16 8.69
N VAL A 32 19.47 -1.97 8.54
CA VAL A 32 18.52 -1.42 9.52
C VAL A 32 17.25 -2.27 9.59
N ALA A 33 16.70 -2.67 8.45
CA ALA A 33 15.50 -3.50 8.37
C ALA A 33 15.71 -4.85 9.05
N ARG A 34 16.87 -5.50 8.87
CA ARG A 34 17.18 -6.78 9.56
C ARG A 34 17.21 -6.62 11.08
N ARG A 35 17.78 -5.52 11.58
CA ARG A 35 17.75 -5.22 13.02
C ARG A 35 16.32 -4.99 13.51
N LYS A 36 15.53 -4.20 12.79
CA LYS A 36 14.12 -3.96 13.13
C LYS A 36 13.31 -5.27 13.10
N ARG A 37 13.51 -6.15 12.13
CA ARG A 37 12.84 -7.46 12.06
C ARG A 37 13.09 -8.30 13.31
N ALA A 38 14.32 -8.31 13.82
CA ALA A 38 14.62 -9.01 15.07
C ALA A 38 13.97 -8.34 16.29
N LEU A 39 13.96 -7.00 16.34
CA LEU A 39 13.38 -6.23 17.45
C LEU A 39 11.85 -6.35 17.53
N TYR A 40 11.19 -6.37 16.38
CA TYR A 40 9.73 -6.39 16.24
C TYR A 40 9.18 -7.80 15.93
N GLY A 41 9.97 -8.86 16.15
CA GLY A 41 9.56 -10.22 15.82
C GLY A 41 8.33 -10.75 16.59
N ALA A 42 7.91 -10.04 17.66
CA ALA A 42 6.68 -10.36 18.39
C ALA A 42 5.40 -9.80 17.72
N THR A 43 5.54 -8.79 16.85
CA THR A 43 4.41 -8.08 16.23
C THR A 43 4.55 -7.94 14.71
N TRP A 44 5.61 -8.47 14.10
CA TRP A 44 5.81 -8.51 12.67
C TRP A 44 6.23 -9.92 12.22
N PRO A 45 5.60 -10.49 11.17
CA PRO A 45 4.64 -9.85 10.28
C PRO A 45 3.21 -9.81 10.85
N ILE A 46 2.92 -10.57 11.90
CA ILE A 46 1.60 -10.66 12.54
C ILE A 46 1.64 -9.98 13.91
N ASP A 47 0.68 -9.10 14.15
CA ASP A 47 0.38 -8.59 15.48
C ASP A 47 -0.87 -9.31 16.01
N PRO A 48 -0.76 -10.17 17.04
CA PRO A 48 -1.88 -10.97 17.53
C PRO A 48 -3.10 -10.14 17.95
N ASP A 49 -2.90 -8.88 18.36
CA ASP A 49 -3.99 -8.02 18.82
C ASP A 49 -4.71 -7.32 17.65
N ALA A 50 -4.19 -7.40 16.42
CA ALA A 50 -4.77 -6.72 15.26
C ALA A 50 -5.99 -7.42 14.65
N GLY A 51 -6.32 -8.63 15.14
CA GLY A 51 -7.44 -9.44 14.65
C GLY A 51 -8.81 -9.07 15.21
N GLY A 52 -8.90 -8.04 16.06
CA GLY A 52 -10.15 -7.61 16.68
C GLY A 52 -11.21 -7.18 15.65
N THR A 53 -12.32 -7.90 15.58
CA THR A 53 -13.43 -7.58 14.68
C THR A 53 -14.08 -6.25 15.06
N PRO A 54 -14.23 -5.28 14.13
CA PRO A 54 -14.87 -4.00 14.41
C PRO A 54 -16.34 -4.16 14.80
N ALA A 55 -16.82 -3.27 15.68
CA ALA A 55 -18.25 -3.16 15.95
C ALA A 55 -19.02 -2.84 14.66
N GLY A 56 -20.20 -3.44 14.49
CA GLY A 56 -21.05 -3.25 13.29
C GLY A 56 -20.64 -4.10 12.08
N PHE A 57 -19.43 -4.68 12.05
CA PHE A 57 -19.01 -5.54 10.94
C PHE A 57 -19.61 -6.95 11.09
N SER A 58 -20.60 -7.26 10.24
CA SER A 58 -21.31 -8.56 10.24
C SER A 58 -20.65 -9.64 9.37
N GLY A 59 -19.44 -9.41 8.86
CA GLY A 59 -18.76 -10.28 7.91
C GLY A 59 -18.85 -9.81 6.45
N TRP A 60 -18.04 -10.44 5.60
CA TRP A 60 -17.94 -10.13 4.18
C TRP A 60 -19.15 -10.64 3.38
N PRO A 61 -19.46 -10.05 2.21
CA PRO A 61 -20.54 -10.52 1.35
C PRO A 61 -20.44 -12.00 1.01
N GLY A 62 -21.60 -12.66 0.90
CA GLY A 62 -21.66 -14.09 0.59
C GLY A 62 -21.22 -15.02 1.73
N GLY A 63 -20.91 -14.49 2.92
CA GLY A 63 -20.33 -15.28 4.01
C GLY A 63 -18.87 -15.66 3.77
N ASN A 64 -18.20 -14.96 2.84
CA ASN A 64 -16.78 -15.14 2.59
C ASN A 64 -15.98 -14.87 3.86
N ARG A 65 -14.93 -15.67 4.03
CA ARG A 65 -14.12 -15.70 5.23
C ARG A 65 -13.31 -14.42 5.36
N PHE A 66 -12.73 -13.91 4.28
CA PHE A 66 -11.91 -12.69 4.28
C PHE A 66 -12.04 -11.92 2.95
N SER A 67 -11.40 -10.75 2.84
CA SER A 67 -11.32 -10.03 1.55
C SER A 67 -9.88 -9.96 1.02
N VAL A 68 -9.74 -9.86 -0.30
CA VAL A 68 -8.47 -9.64 -1.01
C VAL A 68 -8.56 -8.31 -1.73
N VAL A 69 -7.55 -7.46 -1.53
CA VAL A 69 -7.41 -6.15 -2.16
C VAL A 69 -5.98 -5.99 -2.66
N LEU A 70 -5.83 -5.67 -3.94
CA LEU A 70 -4.52 -5.54 -4.58
C LEU A 70 -4.30 -4.08 -4.99
N THR A 71 -3.15 -3.54 -4.64
CA THR A 71 -2.76 -2.17 -4.97
C THR A 71 -1.31 -2.11 -5.45
N HIS A 72 -1.06 -1.19 -6.37
CA HIS A 72 0.25 -0.96 -6.97
C HIS A 72 0.60 0.51 -6.85
N ASP A 73 1.67 0.81 -6.13
CA ASP A 73 2.22 2.17 -6.13
C ASP A 73 3.27 2.24 -7.24
N VAL A 74 3.06 3.17 -8.17
CA VAL A 74 3.96 3.42 -9.28
C VAL A 74 4.85 4.59 -8.87
N ASP A 75 6.14 4.34 -8.69
CA ASP A 75 7.07 5.35 -8.13
C ASP A 75 7.85 6.09 -9.21
N THR A 76 8.05 5.46 -10.37
CA THR A 76 8.91 5.96 -11.44
C THR A 76 8.35 5.66 -12.83
N ALA A 77 8.95 6.29 -13.85
CA ALA A 77 8.68 5.99 -15.25
C ALA A 77 8.88 4.50 -15.60
N ARG A 78 9.81 3.81 -14.93
CA ARG A 78 10.03 2.36 -15.11
C ARG A 78 8.81 1.55 -14.65
N GLY A 79 8.15 1.97 -13.57
CA GLY A 79 6.89 1.37 -13.12
C GLY A 79 5.77 1.58 -14.14
N VAL A 80 5.66 2.79 -14.71
CA VAL A 80 4.68 3.10 -15.77
C VAL A 80 4.82 2.16 -16.96
N GLU A 81 6.04 1.95 -17.45
CA GLU A 81 6.33 1.06 -18.59
C GLU A 81 5.90 -0.39 -18.35
N ARG A 82 5.75 -0.81 -17.08
CA ARG A 82 5.40 -2.18 -16.68
C ARG A 82 3.94 -2.36 -16.28
N CYS A 83 3.18 -1.27 -16.17
CA CYS A 83 1.79 -1.32 -15.72
C CYS A 83 0.93 -2.25 -16.59
N GLU A 84 1.09 -2.19 -17.92
CA GLU A 84 0.30 -3.06 -18.80
C GLU A 84 0.66 -4.55 -18.68
N GLN A 85 1.93 -4.87 -18.41
CA GLN A 85 2.36 -6.25 -18.20
C GLN A 85 1.81 -6.80 -16.88
N LEU A 86 1.82 -5.98 -15.82
CA LEU A 86 1.25 -6.33 -14.53
C LEU A 86 -0.27 -6.49 -14.61
N MET A 87 -0.94 -5.56 -15.29
CA MET A 87 -2.38 -5.63 -15.57
C MET A 87 -2.72 -6.95 -16.29
N ALA A 88 -2.02 -7.30 -17.37
CA ALA A 88 -2.25 -8.52 -18.11
C ALA A 88 -2.04 -9.79 -17.26
N LEU A 89 -1.01 -9.81 -16.41
CA LEU A 89 -0.76 -10.90 -15.46
C LEU A 89 -1.92 -11.06 -14.49
N GLU A 90 -2.42 -9.97 -13.89
CA GLU A 90 -3.55 -10.03 -12.96
C GLU A 90 -4.83 -10.48 -13.67
N GLN A 91 -5.08 -10.02 -14.90
CA GLN A 91 -6.23 -10.46 -15.68
C GLN A 91 -6.19 -11.96 -15.97
N GLU A 92 -5.02 -12.49 -16.37
CA GLU A 92 -4.80 -13.93 -16.58
C GLU A 92 -5.12 -14.74 -15.32
N MET A 93 -4.80 -14.18 -14.15
CA MET A 93 -5.02 -14.80 -12.85
C MET A 93 -6.44 -14.61 -12.29
N GLY A 94 -7.27 -13.79 -12.94
CA GLY A 94 -8.64 -13.50 -12.51
C GLY A 94 -8.78 -12.38 -11.49
N PHE A 95 -7.74 -11.54 -11.33
CA PHE A 95 -7.71 -10.45 -10.35
C PHE A 95 -7.77 -9.07 -11.02
N ARG A 96 -8.06 -8.07 -10.21
CA ARG A 96 -8.00 -6.63 -10.51
C ARG A 96 -7.36 -5.89 -9.35
N SER A 97 -6.78 -4.74 -9.62
CA SER A 97 -6.05 -3.95 -8.63
C SER A 97 -6.25 -2.45 -8.86
N SER A 98 -5.79 -1.66 -7.90
CA SER A 98 -5.65 -0.21 -8.05
C SER A 98 -4.21 0.16 -8.36
N PHE A 99 -3.98 1.01 -9.37
CA PHE A 99 -2.68 1.60 -9.68
C PHE A 99 -2.66 3.07 -9.22
N ASN A 100 -1.82 3.38 -8.23
CA ASN A 100 -1.66 4.73 -7.70
C ASN A 100 -0.45 5.41 -8.36
N PHE A 101 -0.64 6.57 -8.97
CA PHE A 101 0.41 7.30 -9.70
C PHE A 101 0.78 8.62 -9.04
N VAL A 102 2.07 8.93 -9.00
CA VAL A 102 2.59 10.24 -8.60
C VAL A 102 2.35 11.25 -9.73
N ALA A 103 1.77 12.40 -9.41
CA ALA A 103 1.28 13.31 -10.43
C ALA A 103 2.37 14.12 -11.17
N HIS A 104 3.50 14.46 -10.52
CA HIS A 104 4.49 15.39 -11.08
C HIS A 104 5.85 14.76 -11.42
N ASP A 105 6.19 13.59 -10.88
CA ASP A 105 7.56 13.07 -10.98
C ASP A 105 7.89 12.43 -12.34
N TYR A 106 6.86 12.00 -13.08
CA TYR A 106 7.00 11.38 -14.40
C TYR A 106 5.69 11.53 -15.18
N ASN A 107 5.76 11.28 -16.49
CA ASN A 107 4.57 11.33 -17.33
C ASN A 107 3.66 10.12 -17.05
N VAL A 108 2.38 10.38 -16.76
CA VAL A 108 1.33 9.36 -16.63
C VAL A 108 0.41 9.46 -17.85
N PRO A 109 0.62 8.65 -18.91
CA PRO A 109 -0.17 8.77 -20.14
C PRO A 109 -1.68 8.63 -19.87
N PRO A 110 -2.53 9.58 -20.32
CA PRO A 110 -3.98 9.44 -20.18
C PRO A 110 -4.52 8.15 -20.81
N GLU A 111 -3.90 7.68 -21.88
CA GLU A 111 -4.23 6.42 -22.57
C GLU A 111 -4.04 5.22 -21.64
N LEU A 112 -2.97 5.19 -20.85
CA LEU A 112 -2.72 4.14 -19.86
C LEU A 112 -3.81 4.16 -18.78
N ARG A 113 -4.12 5.35 -18.24
CA ARG A 113 -5.17 5.50 -17.21
C ARG A 113 -6.54 5.03 -17.73
N ARG A 114 -6.93 5.45 -18.93
CA ARG A 114 -8.17 5.02 -19.56
C ARG A 114 -8.20 3.51 -19.77
N LYS A 115 -7.12 2.93 -20.30
CA LYS A 115 -7.02 1.48 -20.52
C LYS A 115 -7.17 0.69 -19.23
N LEU A 116 -6.52 1.10 -18.14
CA LEU A 116 -6.68 0.47 -16.83
C LEU A 116 -8.15 0.44 -16.39
N VAL A 117 -8.82 1.59 -16.44
CA VAL A 117 -10.24 1.70 -16.05
C VAL A 117 -11.16 0.88 -16.96
N GLU A 118 -10.96 0.95 -18.28
CA GLU A 118 -11.72 0.16 -19.26
C GLU A 118 -11.56 -1.36 -19.07
N GLN A 119 -10.44 -1.81 -18.50
CA GLN A 119 -10.17 -3.21 -18.18
C GLN A 119 -10.64 -3.62 -16.78
N GLY A 120 -11.28 -2.71 -16.04
CA GLY A 120 -11.83 -2.95 -14.70
C GLY A 120 -10.81 -2.82 -13.58
N PHE A 121 -9.73 -2.07 -13.78
CA PHE A 121 -8.78 -1.68 -12.74
C PHE A 121 -9.12 -0.30 -12.20
N GLU A 122 -8.63 0.01 -11.01
CA GLU A 122 -8.75 1.34 -10.42
C GLU A 122 -7.49 2.18 -10.68
N VAL A 123 -7.68 3.49 -10.81
CA VAL A 123 -6.60 4.48 -10.85
C VAL A 123 -6.72 5.37 -9.61
N GLY A 124 -5.65 5.48 -8.83
CA GLY A 124 -5.56 6.33 -7.64
C GLY A 124 -4.47 7.40 -7.77
N VAL A 125 -4.51 8.39 -6.88
CA VAL A 125 -3.50 9.45 -6.80
C VAL A 125 -2.48 9.12 -5.71
N HIS A 126 -1.20 9.00 -6.09
CA HIS A 126 -0.07 8.75 -5.19
C HIS A 126 0.67 10.04 -4.81
N GLY A 127 -0.07 11.08 -4.42
CA GLY A 127 0.49 12.41 -4.14
C GLY A 127 1.04 13.14 -5.38
N LEU A 128 1.63 14.31 -5.12
CA LEU A 128 2.19 15.17 -6.18
C LEU A 128 3.61 14.78 -6.55
N GLU A 129 4.47 14.56 -5.55
CA GLU A 129 5.88 14.20 -5.69
C GLU A 129 6.19 13.10 -4.69
N HIS A 130 7.07 12.16 -5.02
CA HIS A 130 7.43 11.03 -4.16
C HIS A 130 8.39 11.43 -3.02
N ASN A 131 7.92 12.32 -2.14
CA ASN A 131 8.65 12.86 -1.01
C ASN A 131 7.70 13.29 0.14
N ARG A 132 8.27 13.78 1.24
CA ARG A 132 7.51 14.14 2.45
C ARG A 132 6.92 15.56 2.46
N LYS A 133 7.09 16.35 1.40
CA LYS A 133 6.75 17.79 1.41
C LYS A 133 5.29 18.05 1.72
N LEU A 134 4.41 17.12 1.35
CA LEU A 134 2.97 17.21 1.62
C LEU A 134 2.67 17.48 3.10
N TYR A 135 3.44 16.90 4.01
CA TYR A 135 3.20 16.96 5.46
C TYR A 135 4.16 17.91 6.21
N GLU A 136 4.83 18.83 5.51
CA GLU A 136 5.77 19.77 6.17
C GLU A 136 5.06 20.78 7.09
N SER A 137 3.86 21.23 6.72
CA SER A 137 3.05 22.15 7.52
C SER A 137 1.58 22.11 7.10
N PRO A 138 0.62 22.54 7.96
CA PRO A 138 -0.78 22.62 7.56
C PRO A 138 -1.01 23.52 6.34
N ALA A 139 -0.25 24.61 6.23
CA ALA A 139 -0.35 25.55 5.10
C ALA A 139 0.16 24.93 3.79
N THR A 140 1.27 24.17 3.86
CA THR A 140 1.78 23.40 2.72
C THR A 140 0.77 22.35 2.28
N PHE A 141 0.20 21.61 3.25
CA PHE A 141 -0.80 20.59 2.98
C PHE A 141 -2.03 21.19 2.29
N ALA A 142 -2.60 22.27 2.82
CA ALA A 142 -3.79 22.91 2.24
C ALA A 142 -3.56 23.36 0.78
N LYS A 143 -2.37 23.92 0.48
CA LYS A 143 -2.00 24.29 -0.89
C LYS A 143 -1.92 23.06 -1.81
N HIS A 144 -1.30 21.98 -1.33
CA HIS A 144 -1.14 20.76 -2.11
C HIS A 144 -2.45 19.97 -2.25
N ALA A 145 -3.32 19.99 -1.24
CA ALA A 145 -4.64 19.38 -1.27
C ALA A 145 -5.49 19.90 -2.43
N ALA A 146 -5.48 21.22 -2.68
CA ALA A 146 -6.17 21.80 -3.83
C ALA A 146 -5.67 21.25 -5.18
N LEU A 147 -4.36 21.01 -5.31
CA LEU A 147 -3.77 20.41 -6.52
C LEU A 147 -4.11 18.92 -6.63
N ILE A 148 -4.01 18.18 -5.52
CA ILE A 148 -4.37 16.77 -5.44
C ILE A 148 -5.85 16.57 -5.82
N ASN A 149 -6.77 17.40 -5.32
CA ASN A 149 -8.19 17.34 -5.68
C ASN A 149 -8.42 17.65 -7.17
N GLY A 150 -7.59 18.53 -7.75
CA GLY A 150 -7.56 18.75 -9.20
C GLY A 150 -7.26 17.46 -9.96
N TYR A 151 -6.22 16.72 -9.54
CA TYR A 151 -5.85 15.43 -10.14
C TYR A 151 -6.87 14.33 -9.87
N LEU A 152 -7.41 14.22 -8.65
CA LEU A 152 -8.50 13.28 -8.32
C LEU A 152 -9.68 13.48 -9.28
N LYS A 153 -10.10 14.73 -9.49
CA LYS A 153 -11.16 15.08 -10.43
C LYS A 153 -10.78 14.79 -11.89
N GLU A 154 -9.59 15.20 -12.34
CA GLU A 154 -9.13 14.98 -13.72
C GLU A 154 -9.03 13.48 -14.05
N TRP A 155 -8.63 12.67 -13.07
CA TRP A 155 -8.40 11.25 -13.25
C TRP A 155 -9.64 10.41 -12.99
N GLY A 156 -10.71 11.00 -12.44
CA GLY A 156 -11.87 10.26 -11.96
C GLY A 156 -11.53 9.33 -10.79
N ALA A 157 -10.46 9.64 -10.06
CA ALA A 157 -9.95 8.84 -8.96
C ALA A 157 -10.63 9.25 -7.65
N VAL A 158 -10.97 8.26 -6.83
CA VAL A 158 -11.54 8.46 -5.48
C VAL A 158 -10.59 7.99 -4.38
N GLY A 159 -9.47 7.38 -4.76
CA GLY A 159 -8.47 6.80 -3.88
C GLY A 159 -7.20 7.64 -3.79
N PHE A 160 -6.64 7.71 -2.59
CA PHE A 160 -5.38 8.38 -2.33
C PHE A 160 -4.37 7.49 -1.57
N ARG A 161 -3.10 7.61 -1.94
CA ARG A 161 -1.97 7.02 -1.19
C ARG A 161 -0.87 8.05 -1.07
N SER A 162 -0.41 8.30 0.15
CA SER A 162 0.74 9.17 0.35
C SER A 162 2.04 8.46 0.02
N PRO A 163 2.98 9.13 -0.67
CA PRO A 163 4.34 8.64 -0.85
C PRO A 163 5.02 8.29 0.46
N CYS A 164 5.72 7.16 0.49
CA CYS A 164 6.37 6.62 1.70
C CYS A 164 5.42 6.49 2.90
N VAL A 165 4.12 6.33 2.64
CA VAL A 165 3.03 6.12 3.61
C VAL A 165 3.01 7.11 4.79
N TYR A 166 3.51 8.33 4.57
CA TYR A 166 3.30 9.41 5.53
C TYR A 166 1.82 9.74 5.63
N HIS A 167 1.35 10.10 6.81
CA HIS A 167 -0.05 10.44 6.97
C HIS A 167 -0.28 11.43 8.09
N ASN A 168 -1.37 12.19 7.93
CA ASN A 168 -2.03 12.94 8.98
C ASN A 168 -3.52 12.88 8.69
N PHE A 169 -4.24 11.99 9.40
CA PHE A 169 -5.65 11.72 9.11
C PHE A 169 -6.55 12.95 9.30
N GLU A 170 -6.22 13.85 10.22
CA GLU A 170 -6.95 15.11 10.38
C GLU A 170 -6.83 15.99 9.13
N TRP A 171 -5.62 16.08 8.55
CA TRP A 171 -5.39 16.92 7.38
C TRP A 171 -5.98 16.31 6.12
N LEU A 172 -5.98 14.98 6.02
CA LEU A 172 -6.51 14.23 4.87
C LEU A 172 -8.00 14.49 4.60
N HIS A 173 -8.77 14.96 5.58
CA HIS A 173 -10.12 15.49 5.37
C HIS A 173 -10.20 16.69 4.41
N GLN A 174 -9.09 17.29 3.98
CA GLN A 174 -9.10 18.33 2.93
C GLN A 174 -9.09 17.73 1.52
N LEU A 175 -8.90 16.41 1.37
CA LEU A 175 -8.93 15.73 0.09
C LEU A 175 -10.35 15.27 -0.27
N ASP A 176 -10.69 15.33 -1.55
CA ASP A 176 -11.99 14.87 -2.08
C ASP A 176 -11.90 13.37 -2.41
N ILE A 177 -11.81 12.52 -1.37
CA ILE A 177 -11.54 11.08 -1.46
C ILE A 177 -12.63 10.23 -0.80
N ALA A 178 -12.83 9.01 -1.30
CA ALA A 178 -13.64 7.99 -0.64
C ALA A 178 -12.79 7.15 0.32
N TYR A 179 -11.51 6.95 0.00
CA TYR A 179 -10.57 6.24 0.86
C TYR A 179 -9.15 6.77 0.74
N GLU A 180 -8.37 6.51 1.78
CA GLU A 180 -6.93 6.65 1.76
C GLU A 180 -6.26 5.35 2.24
N ALA A 181 -5.10 5.02 1.69
CA ALA A 181 -4.42 3.76 2.00
C ALA A 181 -3.00 3.96 2.58
N SER A 182 -2.66 5.13 3.11
CA SER A 182 -1.31 5.46 3.61
C SER A 182 -1.02 4.89 5.01
N ALA A 183 -1.67 3.78 5.38
CA ALA A 183 -1.60 3.15 6.68
C ALA A 183 -1.39 1.64 6.55
N PHE A 184 -1.11 0.99 7.68
CA PHE A 184 -0.86 -0.44 7.76
C PHE A 184 -1.21 -1.00 9.13
N ASP A 185 -1.39 -2.31 9.21
CA ASP A 185 -1.64 -2.99 10.49
C ASP A 185 -0.37 -3.01 11.37
N THR A 186 0.75 -3.48 10.79
CA THR A 186 2.07 -3.55 11.42
C THR A 186 3.18 -3.50 10.36
N ASP A 187 3.96 -2.42 10.37
CA ASP A 187 5.16 -2.28 9.54
C ASP A 187 6.21 -1.41 10.24
N PRO A 188 7.20 -2.02 10.92
CA PRO A 188 8.21 -1.24 11.61
C PRO A 188 9.23 -0.60 10.65
N PHE A 189 9.21 -0.90 9.34
CA PHE A 189 10.27 -0.50 8.42
C PHE A 189 10.03 0.87 7.77
N GLU A 190 8.79 1.35 7.81
CA GLU A 190 8.40 2.63 7.23
C GLU A 190 8.96 3.83 8.03
N PRO A 191 9.16 5.00 7.38
CA PRO A 191 9.69 6.19 8.07
C PRO A 191 8.80 6.65 9.23
N GLN A 192 7.48 6.55 9.06
CA GLN A 192 6.47 6.76 10.09
C GLN A 192 5.91 5.38 10.44
N SER A 193 6.39 4.78 11.55
CA SER A 193 6.13 3.38 11.90
C SER A 193 4.96 3.21 12.89
N ASP A 194 3.92 4.04 12.80
CA ASP A 194 2.71 4.02 13.64
C ASP A 194 1.59 3.20 12.98
N GLY A 195 1.72 1.87 13.07
CA GLY A 195 0.69 0.95 12.58
C GLY A 195 -0.64 1.08 13.34
N LEU A 196 -1.74 0.87 12.62
CA LEU A 196 -3.10 0.96 13.18
C LEU A 196 -3.47 -0.19 14.11
N ARG A 197 -2.67 -1.27 14.13
CA ARG A 197 -2.97 -2.51 14.88
C ARG A 197 -4.37 -3.05 14.56
N THR A 198 -4.76 -3.04 13.29
CA THR A 198 -5.99 -3.67 12.83
C THR A 198 -5.84 -4.15 11.39
N ILE A 199 -6.41 -5.32 11.08
CA ILE A 199 -6.53 -5.85 9.71
C ILE A 199 -7.83 -5.45 9.01
N PHE A 200 -8.59 -4.52 9.57
CA PHE A 200 -9.85 -4.05 9.04
C PHE A 200 -9.77 -2.57 8.63
N PRO A 201 -10.59 -2.12 7.67
CA PRO A 201 -10.74 -0.71 7.38
C PRO A 201 -11.21 0.11 8.59
N VAL A 202 -10.80 1.38 8.65
CA VAL A 202 -11.16 2.32 9.73
C VAL A 202 -11.89 3.51 9.14
N HIS A 203 -13.08 3.83 9.64
CA HIS A 203 -13.85 4.97 9.15
C HIS A 203 -13.43 6.27 9.84
N GLN A 204 -13.08 7.30 9.07
CA GLN A 204 -12.71 8.62 9.57
C GLN A 204 -13.89 9.58 9.49
N THR A 205 -14.46 9.90 10.65
CA THR A 205 -15.68 10.72 10.77
C THR A 205 -15.45 12.03 11.52
N ALA A 206 -14.19 12.41 11.76
CA ALA A 206 -13.85 13.57 12.56
C ALA A 206 -14.37 14.89 11.95
N VAL A 207 -14.57 14.94 10.63
CA VAL A 207 -15.10 16.10 9.91
C VAL A 207 -16.41 15.71 9.18
N PRO A 208 -17.58 16.15 9.68
CA PRO A 208 -18.86 15.86 9.04
C PRO A 208 -18.91 16.32 7.58
N GLY A 209 -19.37 15.43 6.69
CA GLY A 209 -19.46 15.70 5.25
C GLY A 209 -18.13 15.59 4.49
N ARG A 210 -17.04 15.19 5.17
CA ARG A 210 -15.73 14.87 4.55
C ARG A 210 -15.18 13.56 5.08
N GLU A 211 -16.06 12.59 5.20
CA GLU A 211 -15.74 11.27 5.73
C GLU A 211 -15.02 10.44 4.66
N TYR A 212 -14.10 9.59 5.09
CA TYR A 212 -13.38 8.68 4.21
C TYR A 212 -12.97 7.42 4.98
N VAL A 213 -12.65 6.35 4.24
CA VAL A 213 -12.21 5.08 4.83
C VAL A 213 -10.69 4.95 4.75
N VAL A 214 -10.04 4.63 5.86
CA VAL A 214 -8.63 4.24 5.90
C VAL A 214 -8.51 2.76 5.59
N LEU A 215 -7.72 2.41 4.58
CA LEU A 215 -7.42 1.04 4.18
C LEU A 215 -5.98 0.69 4.57
N PRO A 216 -5.74 0.05 5.74
CA PRO A 216 -4.41 -0.40 6.08
C PRO A 216 -3.98 -1.49 5.10
N TYR A 217 -2.76 -1.41 4.54
CA TYR A 217 -2.17 -2.61 3.98
C TYR A 217 -1.87 -3.60 5.11
N THR A 218 -2.15 -4.86 4.85
CA THR A 218 -2.07 -5.92 5.85
C THR A 218 -1.11 -7.01 5.43
N LEU A 219 -0.66 -7.06 4.17
CA LEU A 219 0.45 -7.91 3.77
C LEU A 219 1.73 -7.06 3.64
N PRO A 220 2.90 -7.54 4.12
CA PRO A 220 4.16 -6.83 3.98
C PRO A 220 4.45 -6.44 2.52
N GLN A 221 4.98 -5.23 2.30
CA GLN A 221 5.24 -4.76 0.94
C GLN A 221 6.33 -5.57 0.22
N ASP A 222 6.23 -5.66 -1.09
CA ASP A 222 7.22 -6.33 -1.95
C ASP A 222 8.64 -5.75 -1.83
N PHE A 223 8.76 -4.43 -1.65
CA PHE A 223 10.03 -3.76 -1.45
C PHE A 223 10.75 -4.28 -0.19
N THR A 224 10.02 -4.38 0.92
CA THR A 224 10.55 -4.92 2.18
C THR A 224 10.94 -6.40 2.01
N MET A 225 10.05 -7.19 1.42
CA MET A 225 10.23 -8.63 1.24
C MET A 225 11.42 -8.96 0.32
N PHE A 226 11.43 -8.41 -0.89
CA PHE A 226 12.31 -8.88 -1.96
C PHE A 226 13.49 -7.98 -2.24
N ILE A 227 13.42 -6.69 -1.89
CA ILE A 227 14.54 -5.76 -2.05
C ILE A 227 15.35 -5.64 -0.76
N LEU A 228 14.70 -5.43 0.38
CA LEU A 228 15.40 -5.28 1.66
C LEU A 228 15.85 -6.62 2.25
N PHE A 229 14.93 -7.58 2.39
CA PHE A 229 15.24 -8.89 2.98
C PHE A 229 15.82 -9.89 1.99
N ARG A 230 15.55 -9.72 0.69
CA ARG A 230 15.97 -10.66 -0.37
C ARG A 230 15.38 -12.05 -0.17
N GLU A 231 14.16 -12.11 0.37
CA GLU A 231 13.41 -13.36 0.51
C GLU A 231 13.35 -14.10 -0.82
N LYS A 232 13.41 -15.43 -0.76
CA LYS A 232 13.45 -16.29 -1.95
C LYS A 232 12.10 -16.87 -2.34
N GLY A 233 11.11 -16.73 -1.47
CA GLY A 233 9.75 -17.21 -1.65
C GLY A 233 8.76 -16.34 -0.89
N ILE A 234 7.50 -16.77 -0.88
CA ILE A 234 6.38 -15.99 -0.37
C ILE A 234 5.85 -16.51 0.98
N ASP A 235 6.65 -17.24 1.74
CA ASP A 235 6.20 -17.92 2.97
C ASP A 235 5.62 -16.96 4.01
N ILE A 236 6.22 -15.77 4.17
CA ILE A 236 5.70 -14.72 5.06
C ILE A 236 4.34 -14.21 4.60
N TRP A 237 4.12 -14.06 3.29
CA TRP A 237 2.81 -13.70 2.75
C TRP A 237 1.79 -14.80 2.99
N LYS A 238 2.14 -16.07 2.75
CA LYS A 238 1.26 -17.22 3.00
C LYS A 238 0.89 -17.34 4.48
N GLU A 239 1.86 -17.16 5.38
CA GLU A 239 1.64 -17.18 6.82
C GLU A 239 0.67 -16.08 7.25
N LYS A 240 0.91 -14.84 6.85
CA LYS A 240 0.05 -13.72 7.24
C LYS A 240 -1.33 -13.80 6.59
N LEU A 241 -1.41 -14.19 5.33
CA LEU A 241 -2.68 -14.40 4.64
C LEU A 241 -3.57 -15.43 5.35
N ARG A 242 -2.99 -16.56 5.78
CA ARG A 242 -3.69 -17.58 6.56
C ARG A 242 -4.25 -17.00 7.85
N TRP A 243 -3.42 -16.25 8.58
CA TRP A 243 -3.83 -15.60 9.83
C TRP A 243 -4.95 -14.57 9.59
N ILE A 244 -4.86 -13.74 8.55
CA ILE A 244 -5.93 -12.81 8.16
C ILE A 244 -7.22 -13.56 7.85
N ALA A 245 -7.14 -14.68 7.11
CA ALA A 245 -8.29 -15.51 6.81
C ALA A 245 -8.92 -16.11 8.08
N GLU A 246 -8.12 -16.60 9.04
CA GLU A 246 -8.62 -17.09 10.34
C GLU A 246 -9.35 -16.03 11.17
N HIS A 247 -8.99 -14.75 11.01
CA HIS A 247 -9.58 -13.63 11.76
C HIS A 247 -10.60 -12.83 10.93
N GLY A 248 -10.85 -13.25 9.69
CA GLY A 248 -11.77 -12.64 8.75
C GLY A 248 -11.46 -11.20 8.35
N GLY A 249 -10.17 -10.82 8.34
CA GLY A 249 -9.73 -9.47 7.98
C GLY A 249 -9.72 -9.18 6.49
N MET A 250 -9.16 -8.02 6.14
CA MET A 250 -8.85 -7.62 4.77
C MET A 250 -7.38 -7.95 4.49
N ALA A 251 -7.11 -8.76 3.47
CA ALA A 251 -5.79 -9.00 2.91
C ALA A 251 -5.49 -7.96 1.83
N LEU A 252 -4.97 -6.79 2.24
CA LEU A 252 -4.56 -5.73 1.33
C LEU A 252 -3.05 -5.81 1.11
N LEU A 253 -2.65 -6.00 -0.14
CA LEU A 253 -1.26 -5.98 -0.57
C LEU A 253 -0.95 -4.72 -1.38
N ILE A 254 0.22 -4.15 -1.12
CA ILE A 254 0.86 -3.13 -1.93
C ILE A 254 2.12 -3.74 -2.57
N THR A 255 2.21 -3.64 -3.89
CA THR A 255 3.44 -3.94 -4.64
C THR A 255 3.81 -2.79 -5.57
N HIS A 256 5.01 -2.85 -6.18
CA HIS A 256 5.47 -1.79 -7.06
C HIS A 256 5.98 -2.38 -8.37
N PRO A 257 5.38 -2.03 -9.53
CA PRO A 257 5.89 -2.48 -10.84
C PRO A 257 7.33 -2.01 -11.08
N ASP A 258 7.75 -0.95 -10.40
CA ASP A 258 9.11 -0.43 -10.34
C ASP A 258 10.17 -1.47 -9.99
N TYR A 259 9.82 -2.47 -9.17
CA TYR A 259 10.74 -3.50 -8.70
C TYR A 259 10.51 -4.86 -9.39
N MET A 260 9.43 -5.02 -10.16
CA MET A 260 9.11 -6.28 -10.83
C MET A 260 9.83 -6.43 -12.17
N SER A 261 10.62 -7.51 -12.30
CA SER A 261 11.21 -7.91 -13.58
C SER A 261 10.33 -8.95 -14.28
N PHE A 262 9.88 -8.61 -15.49
CA PHE A 262 9.04 -9.45 -16.36
C PHE A 262 9.81 -10.21 -17.45
N ASN A 263 11.11 -9.93 -17.62
CA ASN A 263 11.91 -10.45 -18.72
C ASN A 263 13.10 -11.32 -18.27
N GLY A 264 13.17 -11.70 -16.99
CA GLY A 264 14.25 -12.51 -16.42
C GLY A 264 15.59 -11.79 -16.23
N CYS A 265 15.79 -10.62 -16.86
CA CYS A 265 16.94 -9.75 -16.64
C CYS A 265 16.64 -8.80 -15.47
N ARG A 266 17.28 -9.03 -14.33
CA ARG A 266 17.05 -8.27 -13.09
C ARG A 266 18.17 -7.29 -12.81
N GLN A 267 17.80 -6.05 -12.49
CA GLN A 267 18.67 -5.10 -11.82
C GLN A 267 18.80 -5.44 -10.33
N PHE A 268 19.74 -4.78 -9.65
CA PHE A 268 19.99 -5.04 -8.22
C PHE A 268 18.78 -4.71 -7.34
N ASP A 269 17.97 -3.74 -7.72
CA ASP A 269 16.78 -3.29 -6.99
C ASP A 269 15.48 -3.90 -7.55
N GLU A 270 15.56 -5.06 -8.20
CA GLU A 270 14.41 -5.78 -8.76
C GLU A 270 14.31 -7.21 -8.24
N TYR A 271 13.12 -7.78 -8.37
CA TYR A 271 12.78 -9.17 -8.08
C TYR A 271 11.94 -9.77 -9.23
N PRO A 272 11.89 -11.11 -9.40
CA PRO A 272 11.13 -11.71 -10.48
C PRO A 272 9.62 -11.59 -10.20
N CYS A 273 8.85 -11.14 -11.20
CA CYS A 273 7.38 -11.04 -11.08
C CYS A 273 6.71 -12.38 -10.72
N GLU A 274 7.38 -13.51 -10.95
CA GLU A 274 6.91 -14.84 -10.56
C GLU A 274 6.61 -14.99 -9.07
N LEU A 275 7.27 -14.23 -8.18
CA LEU A 275 6.92 -14.23 -6.75
C LEU A 275 5.53 -13.63 -6.52
N TYR A 276 5.16 -12.61 -7.28
CA TYR A 276 3.82 -12.04 -7.25
C TYR A 276 2.79 -13.00 -7.86
N ARG A 277 3.11 -13.60 -9.03
CA ARG A 277 2.28 -14.63 -9.66
C ARG A 277 2.02 -15.80 -8.72
N GLU A 278 3.03 -16.28 -8.01
CA GLU A 278 2.91 -17.37 -7.03
C GLU A 278 1.92 -17.03 -5.91
N LEU A 279 1.90 -15.77 -5.45
CA LEU A 279 0.92 -15.33 -4.44
C LEU A 279 -0.49 -15.35 -5.00
N LEU A 280 -0.70 -14.80 -6.20
CA LEU A 280 -2.03 -14.80 -6.83
C LEU A 280 -2.54 -16.21 -7.10
N GLU A 281 -1.65 -17.13 -7.53
CA GLU A 281 -1.97 -18.54 -7.69
C GLU A 281 -2.38 -19.14 -6.35
N HIS A 282 -1.59 -18.92 -5.30
CA HIS A 282 -1.87 -19.42 -3.96
C HIS A 282 -3.22 -18.93 -3.42
N ILE A 283 -3.54 -17.65 -3.58
CA ILE A 283 -4.86 -17.09 -3.20
C ILE A 283 -5.97 -17.80 -3.98
N ARG A 284 -5.81 -17.91 -5.31
CA ARG A 284 -6.80 -18.49 -6.20
C ARG A 284 -7.07 -19.96 -5.91
N THR A 285 -6.03 -20.75 -5.62
CA THR A 285 -6.16 -22.20 -5.45
C THR A 285 -6.51 -22.60 -4.02
N GLU A 286 -5.80 -22.07 -3.03
CA GLU A 286 -5.96 -22.52 -1.63
C GLU A 286 -7.18 -21.92 -0.94
N TYR A 287 -7.65 -20.75 -1.40
CA TYR A 287 -8.79 -20.04 -0.79
C TYR A 287 -9.96 -19.91 -1.76
N GLN A 288 -10.06 -20.81 -2.75
CA GLN A 288 -11.12 -20.74 -3.75
C GLN A 288 -12.51 -20.75 -3.10
N GLY A 289 -13.28 -19.67 -3.33
CA GLY A 289 -14.62 -19.53 -2.75
C GLY A 289 -14.64 -19.09 -1.28
N GLU A 290 -13.49 -18.78 -0.67
CA GLU A 290 -13.40 -18.29 0.70
C GLU A 290 -13.17 -16.77 0.78
N TYR A 291 -12.83 -16.09 -0.32
CA TYR A 291 -12.55 -14.65 -0.33
C TYR A 291 -13.46 -13.82 -1.23
N CYS A 292 -13.73 -12.59 -0.82
CA CYS A 292 -14.19 -11.53 -1.72
C CYS A 292 -12.99 -10.82 -2.33
N HIS A 293 -12.88 -10.79 -3.66
CA HIS A 293 -11.95 -9.90 -4.34
C HIS A 293 -12.59 -8.51 -4.52
N PHE A 294 -11.93 -7.46 -4.05
CA PHE A 294 -12.42 -6.08 -4.16
C PHE A 294 -11.34 -5.14 -4.69
N LEU A 295 -11.77 -4.14 -5.46
CA LEU A 295 -11.04 -2.90 -5.64
C LEU A 295 -11.16 -2.04 -4.37
N PRO A 296 -10.16 -1.21 -4.05
CA PRO A 296 -10.20 -0.31 -2.91
C PRO A 296 -11.47 0.56 -2.81
N TYR A 297 -11.95 1.14 -3.92
CA TYR A 297 -13.20 1.94 -3.88
C TYR A 297 -14.43 1.11 -3.48
N GLU A 298 -14.46 -0.19 -3.80
CA GLU A 298 -15.57 -1.08 -3.44
C GLU A 298 -15.57 -1.37 -1.94
N ILE A 299 -14.39 -1.52 -1.33
CA ILE A 299 -14.25 -1.60 0.13
C ILE A 299 -14.75 -0.31 0.77
N ALA A 300 -14.35 0.84 0.25
CA ALA A 300 -14.76 2.14 0.79
C ALA A 300 -16.29 2.29 0.80
N SER A 301 -16.95 1.93 -0.32
CA SER A 301 -18.42 1.94 -0.44
C SER A 301 -19.06 0.95 0.55
N PHE A 302 -18.56 -0.29 0.59
CA PHE A 302 -19.06 -1.33 1.49
C PHE A 302 -18.97 -0.91 2.96
N TRP A 303 -17.83 -0.36 3.37
CA TRP A 303 -17.58 0.04 4.75
C TRP A 303 -18.48 1.20 5.18
N THR A 304 -18.58 2.21 4.31
CA THR A 304 -19.42 3.38 4.53
C THR A 304 -20.89 2.96 4.64
N GLU A 305 -21.40 2.14 3.72
CA GLU A 305 -22.83 1.79 3.68
C GLU A 305 -23.26 0.77 4.75
N ARG A 306 -22.39 -0.19 5.10
CA ARG A 306 -22.81 -1.38 5.86
C ARG A 306 -22.23 -1.49 7.26
N VAL A 307 -21.13 -0.80 7.53
CA VAL A 307 -20.43 -0.87 8.82
C VAL A 307 -20.61 0.44 9.59
N ALA A 308 -20.40 1.58 8.94
CA ALA A 308 -20.42 2.88 9.60
C ALA A 308 -21.82 3.35 10.07
N PHE A 309 -22.89 2.94 9.39
CA PHE A 309 -24.27 3.35 9.70
C PHE A 309 -25.04 2.33 10.57
N ARG A 310 -24.36 1.38 11.21
CA ARG A 310 -24.97 0.37 12.10
C ARG A 310 -24.33 0.38 13.48
#